data_AF-A0A5A7UXC4-F1
#
_entry.id   AF-A0A5A7UXC4-F1
#
_cell.length_a   1.000
_cell.length_b   1.000
_cell.length_c   1.000
_cell.angle_alpha   90.00
_cell.angle_beta   90.00
_cell.angle_gamma   90.00
#
_symmetry.space_group_name_H-M   'P 1'
#
loop_
_entity.id
_entity.type
_entity.pdbx_description
1 polymer ?
#
loop_
_entity_poly.entity_id
_entity_poly.type
_entity_poly.pdbx_seq_one_letter_code
_entity_poly.pdbx_strand_id
1 'polypeptide(L)' 'MEERRLEDEMPRNIELMHVKVLNGWSNKSLDMLLELLRAVFPMCSSTIPSSFYEAKRKLHDLGLGYETIHACKYNCVLYW' A
#
# COMPACT_ATOMS: atom_id res chain seq x y z
N MET A 1 -4.25 -3.59 -22.47
CA MET A 1 -3.34 -2.43 -22.26
C MET A 1 -3.36 -2.02 -20.79
N GLU A 2 -4.53 -2.03 -20.14
CA GLU A 2 -4.70 -1.88 -18.68
C GLU A 2 -3.95 -2.95 -17.87
N GLU A 3 -4.08 -4.24 -18.23
CA GLU A 3 -3.40 -5.36 -17.54
C GLU A 3 -1.88 -5.20 -17.46
N ARG A 4 -1.24 -4.72 -18.53
CA ARG A 4 0.21 -4.54 -18.58
C ARG A 4 0.69 -3.41 -17.66
N ARG A 5 -0.12 -2.36 -17.47
CA ARG A 5 0.18 -1.27 -16.51
C ARG A 5 -0.02 -1.70 -15.07
N LEU A 6 -0.99 -2.59 -14.81
CA LEU A 6 -1.24 -3.17 -13.50
C LEU A 6 -0.05 -4.04 -13.03
N GLU A 7 0.56 -4.81 -13.92
CA GLU A 7 1.76 -5.61 -13.61
C GLU A 7 2.99 -4.74 -13.26
N ASP A 8 3.18 -3.60 -13.96
CA ASP A 8 4.26 -2.65 -13.66
C ASP A 8 4.02 -1.81 -12.39
N GLU A 9 2.77 -1.59 -11.97
CA GLU A 9 2.40 -0.89 -10.72
C GLU A 9 2.48 -1.77 -9.47
N MET A 10 2.34 -3.08 -9.64
CA MET A 10 2.33 -4.08 -8.58
C MET A 10 3.58 -4.05 -7.68
N PRO A 11 4.84 -4.07 -8.19
CA PRO A 11 6.02 -4.07 -7.33
C PRO A 11 6.13 -2.81 -6.45
N ARG A 12 5.78 -1.63 -6.99
CA ARG A 12 5.87 -0.35 -6.25
C ARG A 12 4.90 -0.28 -5.07
N ASN A 13 3.67 -0.75 -5.26
CA ASN A 13 2.66 -0.77 -4.20
C ASN A 13 3.03 -1.76 -3.09
N ILE A 14 3.58 -2.92 -3.46
CA ILE A 14 4.06 -3.92 -2.49
C ILE A 14 5.23 -3.37 -1.67
N GLU A 15 6.22 -2.74 -2.31
CA GLU A 15 7.37 -2.14 -1.63
C GLU A 15 6.95 -1.04 -0.66
N LEU A 16 6.03 -0.16 -1.06
CA LEU A 16 5.50 0.90 -0.21
C LEU A 16 4.80 0.35 1.04
N MET A 17 4.00 -0.70 0.87
CA MET A 17 3.31 -1.38 1.96
C MET A 17 4.30 -2.08 2.89
N HIS A 18 5.34 -2.68 2.34
CA HIS A 18 6.40 -3.33 3.11
C HIS A 18 7.18 -2.32 3.97
N VAL A 19 7.59 -1.19 3.37
CA VAL A 19 8.25 -0.08 4.09
C VAL A 19 7.36 0.46 5.21
N LYS A 20 6.06 0.62 4.94
CA LYS A 20 5.11 1.07 5.96
C LYS A 20 5.08 0.13 7.17
N VAL A 21 4.97 -1.18 6.93
CA VAL A 21 4.89 -2.19 7.99
C VAL A 21 6.21 -2.26 8.76
N LEU A 22 7.34 -2.34 8.07
CA LEU A 22 8.67 -2.41 8.68
C LEU A 22 8.98 -1.21 9.57
N ASN A 23 8.51 -0.03 9.18
CA ASN A 23 8.78 1.21 9.92
C ASN A 23 7.62 1.65 10.84
N GLY A 24 6.56 0.85 10.96
CA GLY A 24 5.41 1.18 11.80
C GLY A 24 4.70 2.48 11.41
N TRP A 25 4.69 2.82 10.12
CA TRP A 25 4.11 4.09 9.67
C TRP A 25 2.60 4.11 9.83
N SER A 26 2.09 5.23 10.33
CA SER A 26 0.65 5.50 10.36
C SER A 26 0.11 5.64 8.92
N ASN A 27 -1.19 5.39 8.73
CA ASN A 27 -1.84 5.66 7.43
C ASN A 27 -1.64 7.12 7.02
N LYS A 28 -1.85 8.05 7.97
CA LYS A 28 -1.73 9.49 7.75
C LYS A 28 -0.34 9.90 7.29
N SER A 29 0.72 9.40 7.92
CA SER A 29 2.09 9.75 7.53
C SER A 29 2.44 9.21 6.13
N LEU A 30 1.91 8.03 5.77
CA LEU A 30 2.08 7.49 4.43
C LEU A 30 1.30 8.30 3.38
N ASP A 31 0.07 8.70 3.68
CA ASP A 31 -0.74 9.53 2.79
C ASP A 31 -0.06 10.89 2.53
N MET A 32 0.49 11.53 3.57
CA MET A 32 1.25 12.79 3.41
C MET A 32 2.51 12.61 2.55
N LEU A 33 3.19 11.46 2.65
CA LEU A 33 4.33 11.16 1.79
C LEU A 33 3.89 10.98 0.33
N LEU A 34 2.77 10.28 0.09
CA LEU A 34 2.22 10.08 -1.25
C LEU A 34 1.82 11.41 -1.90
N GLU A 35 1.21 12.32 -1.14
CA GLU A 35 0.92 13.69 -1.59
C GLU A 35 2.20 14.44 -1.98
N LEU A 36 3.24 14.38 -1.15
CA LEU A 36 4.52 15.02 -1.43
C LEU A 36 5.19 14.44 -2.67
N LEU A 37 5.19 13.11 -2.83
CA LEU A 37 5.74 12.45 -4.01
C LEU A 37 4.98 12.85 -5.29
N ARG A 38 3.65 12.98 -5.23
CA ARG A 38 2.84 13.47 -6.37
C ARG A 38 3.15 14.92 -6.70
N ALA A 39 3.42 15.76 -5.70
CA ALA A 39 3.79 17.16 -5.91
C ALA A 39 5.18 17.30 -6.56
N VAL A 40 6.15 16.48 -6.15
CA VAL A 40 7.52 16.48 -6.69
C VAL A 40 7.59 15.79 -8.06
N PHE A 41 6.78 14.76 -8.28
CA PHE A 41 6.74 13.96 -9.51
C PHE A 41 5.36 14.00 -10.19
N PRO A 42 4.91 15.17 -10.69
CA PRO A 42 3.57 15.32 -11.27
C PRO A 42 3.34 14.44 -12.50
N MET A 43 4.41 14.11 -13.25
CA MET A 43 4.35 13.20 -14.41
C MET A 43 4.03 11.75 -14.01
N CYS A 44 4.32 11.36 -12.77
CA CYS A 44 4.08 10.01 -12.25
C CYS A 44 2.81 9.94 -11.36
N SER A 45 2.01 11.01 -11.34
CA SER A 45 0.85 11.14 -10.45
C SER A 45 -0.27 10.12 -10.69
N SER A 46 -0.38 9.57 -11.90
CA SER A 46 -1.30 8.48 -12.22
C SER A 46 -0.84 7.13 -11.68
N THR A 47 0.47 6.96 -11.52
CA THR A 47 1.12 5.73 -11.08
C THR A 47 1.28 5.66 -9.57
N ILE A 48 1.45 6.81 -8.92
CA ILE A 48 1.56 6.92 -7.46
C ILE A 48 0.14 6.88 -6.86
N PRO A 49 -0.17 5.92 -5.96
CA PRO A 49 -1.45 5.88 -5.28
C PRO A 49 -1.74 7.20 -4.57
N SER A 50 -3.00 7.65 -4.62
CA SER A 50 -3.44 8.85 -3.91
C SER A 50 -3.49 8.64 -2.39
N SER A 51 -3.60 7.39 -1.93
CA SER A 51 -3.68 7.05 -0.52
C SER A 51 -3.28 5.60 -0.26
N PHE A 52 -3.02 5.28 1.01
CA PHE A 52 -2.89 3.93 1.51
C PHE A 52 -4.10 3.05 1.17
N TYR A 53 -5.31 3.62 1.27
CA TYR A 53 -6.53 2.88 0.96
C TYR A 53 -6.58 2.49 -0.52
N GLU A 54 -6.21 3.41 -1.43
CA GLU A 54 -6.13 3.10 -2.85
C GLU A 54 -5.05 2.04 -3.14
N ALA A 55 -3.87 2.18 -2.54
CA ALA A 55 -2.80 1.18 -2.67
C ALA A 55 -3.27 -0.21 -2.20
N LYS A 56 -3.97 -0.27 -1.06
CA LYS A 56 -4.56 -1.52 -0.54
C LYS A 56 -5.65 -2.08 -1.44
N ARG A 57 -6.51 -1.23 -2.00
CA ARG A 57 -7.57 -1.64 -2.93
C ARG A 57 -6.99 -2.22 -4.20
N LYS A 58 -5.99 -1.55 -4.81
CA LYS A 58 -5.28 -2.06 -6.00
C LYS A 58 -4.67 -3.44 -5.73
N LEU A 59 -4.05 -3.64 -4.56
CA LEU A 59 -3.50 -4.95 -4.18
C LEU A 59 -4.60 -6.00 -4.00
N HIS A 60 -5.73 -5.65 -3.41
CA HIS A 60 -6.89 -6.54 -3.26
C HIS A 60 -7.49 -6.94 -4.62
N ASP A 61 -7.68 -5.98 -5.53
CA ASP A 61 -8.23 -6.23 -6.87
C ASP A 61 -7.32 -7.16 -7.70
N LEU A 62 -6.02 -7.20 -7.37
CA LEU A 62 -5.01 -8.09 -7.94
C LEU A 62 -4.91 -9.46 -7.23
N GLY A 63 -5.76 -9.73 -6.23
CA GLY A 63 -5.71 -10.96 -5.43
C GLY A 63 -4.57 -11.01 -4.41
N LEU A 64 -3.84 -9.91 -4.21
CA LEU A 64 -2.76 -9.74 -3.23
C LEU A 64 -3.23 -9.01 -1.97
N GLY A 65 -4.53 -9.07 -1.68
CA GLY A 65 -5.11 -8.49 -0.48
C GLY A 65 -4.59 -9.19 0.77
N TYR A 66 -4.05 -8.43 1.72
CA TYR A 66 -3.72 -8.94 3.05
C TYR A 66 -4.94 -8.84 3.96
N GLU A 67 -5.36 -9.95 4.57
CA GLU A 67 -6.27 -9.90 5.71
C GLU A 67 -5.52 -9.32 6.90
N THR A 68 -6.02 -8.20 7.41
CA THR A 68 -5.56 -7.68 8.70
C THR A 68 -6.02 -8.65 9.76
N ILE A 69 -5.12 -9.54 10.20
CA ILE A 69 -5.36 -10.36 11.38
C ILE A 69 -5.55 -9.38 12.54
N HIS A 70 -6.78 -9.30 13.05
CA HIS A 70 -7.09 -8.44 14.18
C HIS A 70 -6.33 -8.97 15.39
N ALA A 71 -5.13 -8.43 15.65
CA ALA A 71 -4.38 -8.75 16.85
C ALA A 71 -5.26 -8.33 18.03
N CYS A 72 -5.87 -9.33 18.68
CA CYS A 72 -6.63 -9.15 19.89
C CYS A 72 -5.79 -8.33 20.89
N LYS A 73 -6.45 -7.48 21.67
CA LYS A 73 -5.87 -6.61 22.71
C LYS A 73 -4.88 -7.31 23.67
N TYR A 74 -4.86 -8.63 23.68
CA TYR A 74 -4.02 -9.49 24.51
C TYR A 74 -3.01 -10.38 23.75
N ASN A 75 -2.55 -10.01 22.54
CA ASN A 75 -1.55 -10.80 21.79
C ASN A 75 -1.93 -12.29 21.68
N CYS A 76 -3.13 -12.61 21.20
CA CYS A 76 -3.45 -13.99 20.87
C CYS A 76 -2.61 -14.41 19.66
N VAL A 77 -1.43 -14.97 19.94
CA VAL A 77 -0.59 -15.65 18.96
C VAL A 77 -1.36 -16.88 18.50
N LEU A 78 -1.77 -16.91 17.23
CA LEU A 78 -2.32 -18.10 16.59
C LEU A 78 -1.18 -19.12 16.48
N TYR A 79 -1.20 -20.15 17.33
CA TYR A 79 -0.38 -21.34 17.13
C TYR A 79 -1.09 -22.27 16.13
N TRP A 80 -0.32 -22.78 15.18
CA TRP A 80 -0.72 -23.85 14.26
C TRP A 80 -0.45 -25.21 14.90
#